data_AF-A0A1C7E8T9-F1
#
_entry.id   AF-A0A1C7E8T9-F1
#
_cell.length_a   1.000
_cell.length_b   1.000
_cell.length_c   1.000
_cell.angle_alpha   90.00
_cell.angle_beta   90.00
_cell.angle_gamma   90.00
#
_symmetry.space_group_name_H-M   'P 1'
#
loop_
_entity.id
_entity.type
_entity.pdbx_description
1 polymer ?
#
loop_
_entity_poly.entity_id
_entity_poly.type
_entity_poly.pdbx_seq_one_letter_code
_entity_poly.pdbx_strand_id
1 'polypeptide(L)'
;MYKVFLYSLVFSILAFIVWGSFFEIEIKIAISLIMLTFLPAISKRFYSWDATIRKIKAALYASLFLTGFALLLSIGSIIKGQHIDFASLWFTLFLFLIFLLGSVVYGVPVSSFSDLATARVTRYRFALAFIVHLGFGLISYLFLGPLMYFALIVAVVFFLFDEFLRKQTSKHRETKMAT
;
A
#
# COMPACT_ATOMS: atom_id res chain seq x y z
N MET A 1 -24.63 -17.02 -12.53
CA MET A 1 -23.85 -18.26 -12.35
C MET A 1 -22.34 -18.06 -12.48
N TYR A 2 -21.84 -17.23 -13.41
CA TYR A 2 -20.39 -16.92 -13.54
C TYR A 2 -19.72 -16.39 -12.24
N LYS A 3 -20.41 -15.57 -11.44
CA LYS A 3 -19.87 -15.02 -10.20
C LYS A 3 -19.62 -16.10 -9.13
N VAL A 4 -20.51 -17.09 -9.02
CA VAL A 4 -20.36 -18.21 -8.07
C VAL A 4 -19.23 -19.13 -8.51
N PHE A 5 -19.08 -19.37 -9.82
CA PHE A 5 -17.94 -20.09 -10.38
C PHE A 5 -16.62 -19.36 -10.12
N LEU A 6 -16.60 -18.02 -10.26
CA LEU A 6 -15.43 -17.20 -9.97
C LEU A 6 -15.07 -17.22 -8.47
N TYR A 7 -16.05 -17.08 -7.57
CA TYR A 7 -15.80 -17.16 -6.12
C TYR A 7 -15.37 -18.57 -5.69
N SER A 8 -15.97 -19.61 -6.27
CA SER A 8 -15.57 -21.00 -6.06
C SER A 8 -14.15 -21.28 -6.56
N LEU A 9 -13.75 -20.71 -7.69
CA LEU A 9 -12.40 -20.82 -8.24
C LEU A 9 -11.40 -20.10 -7.32
N VAL A 10 -11.72 -18.88 -6.87
CA VAL A 10 -10.89 -18.10 -5.94
C VAL A 10 -10.76 -18.82 -4.59
N PHE A 11 -11.85 -19.38 -4.07
CA PHE A 11 -11.81 -20.16 -2.83
C PHE A 11 -10.99 -21.45 -2.97
N SER A 12 -11.09 -22.13 -4.11
CA SER A 12 -10.29 -23.33 -4.41
C SER A 12 -8.80 -23.01 -4.57
N ILE A 13 -8.46 -21.87 -5.18
CA ILE A 13 -7.08 -21.37 -5.27
C ILE A 13 -6.54 -20.99 -3.88
N LEU A 14 -7.35 -20.36 -3.03
CA LEU A 14 -6.97 -20.06 -1.64
C LEU A 14 -6.77 -21.32 -0.80
N ALA A 15 -7.64 -22.31 -0.94
CA ALA A 15 -7.49 -23.62 -0.29
C ALA A 15 -6.24 -24.36 -0.80
N PHE A 16 -5.93 -24.25 -2.09
CA PHE A 16 -4.73 -24.80 -2.71
C PHE A 16 -3.44 -24.08 -2.26
N ILE A 17 -3.50 -22.77 -1.98
CA ILE A 17 -2.40 -21.98 -1.40
C ILE A 17 -2.11 -22.40 0.06
N VAL A 18 -3.15 -22.71 0.83
CA VAL A 18 -3.01 -23.25 2.20
C VAL A 18 -2.41 -24.66 2.16
N TRP A 19 -2.89 -25.51 1.25
CA TRP A 19 -2.37 -26.87 1.03
C TRP A 19 -0.93 -26.88 0.49
N GLY A 20 -0.59 -25.93 -0.39
CA GLY A 20 0.72 -25.77 -1.03
C GLY A 20 1.79 -25.09 -0.16
N SER A 21 1.70 -25.20 1.16
CA SER A 21 2.63 -24.59 2.14
C SER A 21 4.08 -25.11 2.10
N PHE A 22 4.50 -25.74 0.99
CA PHE A 22 5.84 -26.29 0.77
C PHE A 22 6.70 -25.52 -0.26
N PHE A 23 6.21 -24.45 -0.87
CA PHE A 23 6.99 -23.69 -1.88
C PHE A 23 7.68 -22.43 -1.31
N GLU A 24 8.89 -22.17 -1.82
CA GLU A 24 9.83 -21.13 -1.40
C GLU A 24 9.24 -19.71 -1.38
N ILE A 25 9.76 -18.87 -0.46
CA ILE A 25 9.32 -17.50 -0.15
C ILE A 25 9.18 -16.61 -1.39
N GLU A 26 10.03 -16.81 -2.39
CA GLU A 26 10.10 -16.01 -3.60
C GLU A 26 8.84 -16.15 -4.48
N ILE A 27 8.29 -17.36 -4.58
CA ILE A 27 7.07 -17.65 -5.34
C ILE A 27 5.84 -17.08 -4.63
N LYS A 28 5.83 -17.07 -3.28
CA LYS A 28 4.78 -16.42 -2.47
C LYS A 28 4.74 -14.91 -2.66
N ILE A 29 5.91 -14.27 -2.70
CA ILE A 29 6.03 -12.83 -2.97
C ILE A 29 5.55 -12.52 -4.39
N ALA A 30 6.00 -13.30 -5.38
CA ALA A 30 5.59 -13.13 -6.78
C ALA A 30 4.07 -13.30 -6.98
N ILE A 31 3.46 -14.35 -6.40
CA ILE A 31 2.02 -14.62 -6.53
C ILE A 31 1.18 -13.60 -5.76
N SER A 32 1.62 -13.11 -4.59
CA SER A 32 0.94 -12.01 -3.89
C SER A 32 1.03 -10.69 -4.63
N LEU A 33 2.19 -10.38 -5.23
CA LEU A 33 2.34 -9.23 -6.12
C LEU A 33 1.40 -9.31 -7.32
N ILE A 34 1.34 -10.48 -7.95
CA ILE A 34 0.46 -10.77 -9.09
C ILE A 34 -1.01 -10.64 -8.66
N MET A 35 -1.43 -11.26 -7.55
CA MET A 35 -2.81 -11.16 -7.06
C MET A 35 -3.22 -9.72 -6.71
N LEU A 36 -2.32 -8.91 -6.16
CA LEU A 36 -2.59 -7.49 -5.89
C LEU A 36 -2.62 -6.62 -7.15
N THR A 37 -1.76 -6.90 -8.13
CA THR A 37 -1.71 -6.18 -9.41
C THR A 37 -2.82 -6.57 -10.37
N PHE A 38 -3.49 -7.72 -10.16
CA PHE A 38 -4.69 -8.14 -10.90
C PHE A 38 -6.02 -7.66 -10.29
N LEU A 39 -6.01 -7.13 -9.06
CA LEU A 39 -7.18 -6.47 -8.46
C LEU A 39 -7.74 -5.25 -9.27
N PRO A 40 -6.94 -4.46 -10.02
CA PRO A 40 -7.44 -3.38 -10.88
C PRO A 40 -8.29 -3.87 -12.05
N ALA A 41 -8.26 -5.17 -12.39
CA ALA A 41 -9.14 -5.72 -13.43
C ALA A 41 -10.64 -5.64 -13.06
N ILE A 42 -10.96 -5.39 -11.80
CA ILE A 42 -12.34 -5.30 -11.30
C ILE A 42 -12.98 -3.91 -11.46
N SER A 43 -12.23 -2.83 -11.79
CA SER A 43 -12.86 -1.52 -11.97
C SER A 43 -12.30 -0.62 -13.06
N LYS A 44 -12.59 -0.95 -14.34
CA LYS A 44 -12.70 0.07 -15.40
C LYS A 44 -13.71 1.19 -15.06
N ARG A 45 -14.53 1.00 -14.02
CA ARG A 45 -15.60 1.91 -13.57
C ARG A 45 -15.18 2.94 -12.50
N PHE A 46 -14.01 2.81 -11.86
CA PHE A 46 -13.67 3.64 -10.68
C PHE A 46 -12.27 4.30 -10.73
N TYR A 47 -11.48 4.06 -11.78
CA TYR A 47 -10.18 4.72 -11.97
C TYR A 47 -10.39 6.08 -12.65
N SER A 48 -10.84 7.08 -11.89
CA SER A 48 -10.78 8.46 -12.37
C SER A 48 -9.33 8.94 -12.33
N TRP A 49 -8.91 9.69 -13.35
CA TRP A 49 -7.55 10.26 -13.43
C TRP A 49 -7.12 10.96 -12.14
N ASP A 50 -8.04 11.70 -11.51
CA ASP A 50 -7.81 12.38 -10.23
C ASP A 50 -7.52 11.41 -9.07
N ALA A 51 -8.25 10.29 -8.98
CA ALA A 51 -8.06 9.30 -7.92
C ALA A 51 -6.70 8.60 -8.05
N THR A 52 -6.29 8.32 -9.28
CA THR A 52 -4.98 7.71 -9.58
C THR A 52 -3.83 8.65 -9.23
N ILE A 53 -3.90 9.90 -9.68
CA ILE A 53 -2.89 10.92 -9.37
C ILE A 53 -2.77 11.11 -7.86
N ARG A 54 -3.90 11.14 -7.15
CA ARG A 54 -3.92 11.22 -5.68
C ARG A 54 -3.16 10.06 -5.03
N LYS A 55 -3.43 8.83 -5.45
CA LYS A 55 -2.79 7.62 -4.90
C LYS A 55 -1.28 7.55 -5.22
N ILE A 56 -0.88 8.00 -6.41
CA ILE A 56 0.55 8.12 -6.78
C ILE A 56 1.25 9.16 -5.90
N LYS A 57 0.62 10.33 -5.68
CA LYS A 57 1.15 11.34 -4.75
C LYS A 57 1.26 10.81 -3.32
N ALA A 58 0.26 10.06 -2.86
CA ALA A 58 0.30 9.40 -1.56
C ALA A 58 1.47 8.42 -1.46
N ALA A 59 1.73 7.62 -2.50
CA ALA A 59 2.85 6.70 -2.55
C ALA A 59 4.20 7.42 -2.44
N LEU A 60 4.36 8.53 -3.18
CA LEU A 60 5.57 9.36 -3.12
C LEU A 60 5.77 10.01 -1.75
N TYR A 61 4.73 10.58 -1.16
CA TYR A 61 4.85 11.21 0.16
C TYR A 61 5.11 10.18 1.26
N ALA A 62 4.47 9.01 1.20
CA ALA A 62 4.71 7.93 2.15
C ALA A 62 6.15 7.41 2.05
N SER A 63 6.66 7.18 0.84
CA SER A 63 8.03 6.68 0.65
C SER A 63 9.09 7.72 1.05
N LEU A 64 8.89 8.99 0.71
CA LEU A 64 9.76 10.08 1.16
C LEU A 64 9.75 10.22 2.68
N PHE A 65 8.57 10.17 3.30
CA PHE A 65 8.43 10.28 4.75
C PHE A 65 9.15 9.13 5.47
N LEU A 66 8.94 7.90 5.04
CA LEU A 66 9.60 6.72 5.65
C LEU A 66 11.12 6.75 5.46
N THR A 67 11.59 7.14 4.27
CA THR A 67 13.02 7.30 4.00
C THR A 67 13.61 8.41 4.87
N GLY A 68 12.95 9.56 4.95
CA GLY A 68 13.36 10.67 5.80
C GLY A 68 13.38 10.31 7.28
N PHE A 69 12.40 9.52 7.73
CA PHE A 69 12.36 9.01 9.10
C PHE A 69 13.54 8.05 9.39
N ALA A 70 13.85 7.14 8.47
CA ALA A 70 15.01 6.25 8.59
C ALA A 70 16.34 7.02 8.63
N LEU A 71 16.47 8.07 7.82
CA LEU A 71 17.61 8.99 7.84
C LEU A 71 17.72 9.73 9.17
N LEU A 72 16.60 10.22 9.71
CA LEU A 72 16.56 10.93 10.98
C LEU A 72 17.02 10.03 12.14
N LEU A 73 16.60 8.78 12.17
CA LEU A 73 17.08 7.79 13.15
C LEU A 73 18.59 7.54 13.03
N SER A 74 19.14 7.69 11.82
CA SER A 74 20.56 7.49 11.53
C SER A 74 21.40 8.75 11.78
N ILE A 75 20.81 9.90 12.11
CA ILE A 75 21.56 11.16 12.26
C ILE A 75 22.51 11.14 13.47
N GLY A 76 22.17 10.35 14.50
CA GLY A 76 23.01 10.21 15.69
C GLY A 76 24.36 9.55 15.43
N SER A 77 24.48 8.71 14.39
CA SER A 77 25.77 8.15 13.98
C SER A 77 26.57 9.12 13.12
N ILE A 78 25.90 9.94 12.31
CA ILE A 78 26.54 10.99 11.49
C ILE A 78 27.17 12.07 12.37
N ILE A 79 26.47 12.52 13.43
CA ILE A 79 26.97 13.53 14.38
C ILE A 79 28.22 13.04 15.13
N LYS A 80 28.38 11.72 15.32
CA LYS A 80 29.56 11.12 15.96
C LYS A 80 30.80 11.04 15.04
N GLY A 81 30.76 11.70 13.88
CA GLY A 81 31.92 11.86 12.99
C GLY A 81 32.06 10.78 11.92
N GLN A 82 31.03 9.96 11.68
CA GLN A 82 31.01 9.13 10.47
C GLN A 82 30.77 10.03 9.25
N HIS A 83 31.73 10.07 8.34
CA HIS A 83 31.57 10.71 7.05
C HIS A 83 30.43 10.04 6.26
N ILE A 84 29.62 10.86 5.59
CA ILE A 84 28.63 10.37 4.62
C ILE A 84 29.40 9.85 3.42
N ASP A 85 29.56 8.54 3.34
CA ASP A 85 30.17 7.86 2.20
C ASP A 85 29.14 7.62 1.08
N PHE A 86 29.60 7.43 -0.17
CA PHE A 86 28.76 7.08 -1.32
C PHE A 86 27.89 5.84 -1.05
N ALA A 87 28.37 4.88 -0.26
CA ALA A 87 27.59 3.72 0.16
C ALA A 87 26.31 4.10 0.94
N SER A 88 26.38 5.13 1.78
CA SER A 88 25.24 5.59 2.58
C SER A 88 24.16 6.29 1.73
N LEU A 89 24.59 7.06 0.72
CA LEU A 89 23.68 7.66 -0.26
C LEU A 89 23.00 6.59 -1.10
N TRP A 90 23.74 5.58 -1.56
CA TRP A 90 23.17 4.47 -2.33
C TRP A 90 22.17 3.65 -1.52
N PHE A 91 22.48 3.38 -0.25
CA PHE A 91 21.58 2.69 0.66
C PHE A 91 20.28 3.49 0.89
N THR A 92 20.39 4.81 1.03
CA THR A 92 19.22 5.70 1.17
C THR A 92 18.33 5.67 -0.07
N LEU A 93 18.93 5.75 -1.26
CA LEU A 93 18.20 5.64 -2.52
C LEU A 93 17.52 4.28 -2.64
N PHE A 94 18.22 3.20 -2.28
CA PHE A 94 17.69 1.85 -2.29
C PHE A 94 16.49 1.69 -1.34
N LEU A 95 16.59 2.23 -0.12
CA LEU A 95 15.48 2.27 0.84
C LEU A 95 14.27 3.04 0.28
N PHE A 96 14.51 4.19 -0.33
CA PHE A 96 13.46 4.97 -0.99
C PHE A 96 12.75 4.17 -2.08
N LEU A 97 13.50 3.48 -2.94
CA LEU A 97 12.96 2.62 -4.00
C LEU A 97 12.11 1.48 -3.43
N ILE A 98 12.57 0.82 -2.35
CA ILE A 98 11.80 -0.25 -1.69
C ILE A 98 10.48 0.29 -1.14
N PHE A 99 10.50 1.41 -0.41
CA PHE A 99 9.27 1.99 0.15
C PHE A 99 8.33 2.48 -0.94
N LEU A 100 8.86 3.03 -2.03
CA LEU A 100 8.07 3.44 -3.18
C LEU A 100 7.43 2.23 -3.85
N LEU A 101 8.19 1.17 -4.09
CA LEU A 101 7.70 -0.07 -4.69
C LEU A 101 6.62 -0.69 -3.81
N GLY A 102 6.84 -0.81 -2.51
CA GLY A 102 5.82 -1.28 -1.57
C GLY A 102 4.57 -0.41 -1.58
N SER A 103 4.71 0.91 -1.60
CA SER A 103 3.55 1.81 -1.64
C SER A 103 2.77 1.71 -2.95
N VAL A 104 3.44 1.53 -4.09
CA VAL A 104 2.80 1.44 -5.42
C VAL A 104 2.19 0.06 -5.64
N VAL A 105 2.98 -0.99 -5.43
CA VAL A 105 2.57 -2.38 -5.69
C VAL A 105 1.54 -2.83 -4.66
N TYR A 106 1.68 -2.39 -3.42
CA TYR A 106 0.82 -2.84 -2.34
C TYR A 106 -0.18 -1.76 -1.88
N GLY A 107 0.30 -0.56 -1.56
CA GLY A 107 -0.57 0.52 -1.05
C GLY A 107 -1.67 0.92 -2.04
N VAL A 108 -1.34 1.11 -3.33
CA VAL A 108 -2.32 1.58 -4.33
C VAL A 108 -3.46 0.57 -4.57
N PRO A 109 -3.22 -0.74 -4.76
CA PRO A 109 -4.30 -1.71 -4.87
C PRO A 109 -5.15 -1.81 -3.60
N VAL A 110 -4.52 -1.84 -2.42
CA VAL A 110 -5.24 -1.93 -1.13
C VAL A 110 -6.10 -0.69 -0.89
N SER A 111 -5.59 0.52 -1.18
CA SER A 111 -6.39 1.76 -1.10
C SER A 111 -7.54 1.76 -2.10
N SER A 112 -7.33 1.23 -3.31
CA SER A 112 -8.40 1.13 -4.31
C SER A 112 -9.49 0.14 -3.88
N PHE A 113 -9.10 -0.97 -3.29
CA PHE A 113 -10.02 -1.92 -2.67
C PHE A 113 -10.76 -1.31 -1.48
N SER A 114 -10.07 -0.56 -0.63
CA SER A 114 -10.65 0.16 0.50
C SER A 114 -11.67 1.21 0.05
N ASP A 115 -11.38 1.98 -1.00
CA ASP A 115 -12.32 2.94 -1.59
C ASP A 115 -13.57 2.22 -2.12
N LEU A 116 -13.42 1.02 -2.70
CA LEU A 116 -14.55 0.20 -3.16
C LEU A 116 -15.39 -0.32 -1.98
N ALA A 117 -14.73 -0.91 -0.98
CA ALA A 117 -15.39 -1.45 0.22
C ALA A 117 -16.15 -0.36 1.00
N THR A 118 -15.65 0.88 0.95
CA THR A 118 -16.22 2.01 1.67
C THR A 118 -17.09 2.95 0.81
N ALA A 119 -17.31 2.62 -0.47
CA ALA A 119 -18.01 3.49 -1.42
C ALA A 119 -19.43 3.91 -0.98
N ARG A 120 -20.11 3.07 -0.18
CA ARG A 120 -21.47 3.32 0.32
C ARG A 120 -21.53 3.84 1.77
N VAL A 121 -20.37 3.98 2.42
CA VAL A 121 -20.28 4.32 3.85
C VAL A 121 -19.70 5.73 3.98
N THR A 122 -20.45 6.65 4.57
CA THR A 122 -20.00 8.04 4.77
C THR A 122 -19.51 8.29 6.20
N ARG A 123 -20.24 7.80 7.20
CA ARG A 123 -20.01 8.14 8.62
C ARG A 123 -18.74 7.53 9.23
N TYR A 124 -18.49 6.24 8.99
CA TYR A 124 -17.34 5.51 9.57
C TYR A 124 -16.30 5.12 8.51
N ARG A 125 -16.31 5.80 7.36
CA ARG A 125 -15.47 5.49 6.19
C ARG A 125 -13.98 5.41 6.54
N PHE A 126 -13.51 6.35 7.35
CA PHE A 126 -12.11 6.43 7.78
C PHE A 126 -11.68 5.17 8.55
N ALA A 127 -12.44 4.78 9.57
CA ALA A 127 -12.12 3.61 10.39
C ALA A 127 -12.17 2.31 9.58
N LEU A 128 -13.17 2.19 8.70
CA LEU A 128 -13.35 1.02 7.85
C LEU A 128 -12.21 0.90 6.83
N ALA A 129 -11.80 2.02 6.22
CA ALA A 129 -10.65 2.07 5.33
C ALA A 129 -9.33 1.76 6.04
N PHE A 130 -9.16 2.24 7.28
CA PHE A 130 -8.01 1.92 8.11
C PHE A 130 -7.95 0.42 8.44
N ILE A 131 -9.09 -0.19 8.83
CA ILE A 131 -9.17 -1.64 9.09
C ILE A 131 -8.79 -2.45 7.86
N VAL A 132 -9.17 -2.01 6.66
CA VAL A 132 -8.77 -2.68 5.41
C VAL A 132 -7.26 -2.62 5.23
N HIS A 133 -6.63 -1.45 5.37
CA HIS A 133 -5.17 -1.32 5.23
C HIS A 133 -4.42 -2.11 6.32
N LEU A 134 -4.90 -2.06 7.55
CA LEU A 134 -4.33 -2.80 8.67
C LEU A 134 -4.49 -4.30 8.47
N GLY A 135 -5.67 -4.76 8.04
CA GLY A 135 -5.98 -6.16 7.79
C GLY A 135 -5.11 -6.74 6.68
N PHE A 136 -5.00 -6.05 5.54
CA PHE A 136 -4.06 -6.46 4.51
C PHE A 136 -2.60 -6.40 5.00
N GLY A 137 -2.27 -5.45 5.88
CA GLY A 137 -0.93 -5.30 6.43
C GLY A 137 -0.55 -6.49 7.32
N LEU A 138 -1.50 -6.95 8.13
CA LEU A 138 -1.34 -8.12 8.99
C LEU A 138 -1.36 -9.43 8.19
N ILE A 139 -2.21 -9.55 7.17
CA ILE A 139 -2.24 -10.72 6.27
C ILE A 139 -0.88 -10.92 5.59
N SER A 140 -0.10 -9.84 5.39
CA SER A 140 1.25 -9.95 4.85
C SER A 140 2.17 -10.85 5.67
N TYR A 141 1.87 -11.11 6.96
CA TYR A 141 2.56 -12.08 7.81
C TYR A 141 2.66 -13.48 7.20
N LEU A 142 1.60 -13.92 6.52
CA LEU A 142 1.54 -15.26 5.91
C LEU A 142 2.58 -15.44 4.78
N PHE A 143 3.09 -14.33 4.23
CA PHE A 143 4.03 -14.29 3.11
C PHE A 143 5.40 -13.78 3.53
N LEU A 144 5.45 -12.75 4.38
CA LEU A 144 6.67 -12.03 4.78
C LEU A 144 7.19 -12.42 6.16
N GLY A 145 6.44 -13.21 6.94
CA GLY A 145 6.80 -13.58 8.30
C GLY A 145 7.06 -12.34 9.16
N PRO A 146 8.19 -12.27 9.90
CA PRO A 146 8.54 -11.11 10.73
C PRO A 146 8.68 -9.79 9.95
N LEU A 147 8.95 -9.82 8.65
CA LEU A 147 9.03 -8.60 7.83
C LEU A 147 7.65 -7.91 7.66
N MET A 148 6.57 -8.56 8.10
CA MET A 148 5.23 -7.95 8.19
C MET A 148 5.23 -6.60 8.91
N TYR A 149 6.04 -6.41 9.95
CA TYR A 149 6.07 -5.12 10.67
C TYR A 149 6.42 -3.95 9.73
N PHE A 150 7.32 -4.17 8.76
CA PHE A 150 7.63 -3.16 7.76
C PHE A 150 6.46 -2.92 6.81
N ALA A 151 5.81 -3.99 6.32
CA ALA A 151 4.64 -3.86 5.46
C ALA A 151 3.47 -3.15 6.17
N LEU A 152 3.27 -3.41 7.46
CA LEU A 152 2.26 -2.77 8.29
C LEU A 152 2.53 -1.27 8.45
N ILE A 153 3.77 -0.89 8.73
CA ILE A 153 4.18 0.52 8.83
C ILE A 153 3.95 1.23 7.49
N VAL A 154 4.37 0.63 6.37
CA VAL A 154 4.13 1.18 5.03
C VAL A 154 2.63 1.35 4.77
N ALA A 155 1.82 0.34 5.08
CA ALA A 155 0.37 0.37 4.89
C ALA A 155 -0.29 1.51 5.68
N VAL A 156 0.10 1.69 6.94
CA VAL A 156 -0.44 2.75 7.81
C VAL A 156 -0.02 4.13 7.31
N VAL A 157 1.26 4.35 7.03
CA VAL A 157 1.76 5.65 6.57
C VAL A 157 1.14 6.02 5.23
N PHE A 158 1.08 5.07 4.29
CA PHE A 158 0.43 5.26 2.99
C PHE A 158 -1.04 5.63 3.14
N PHE A 159 -1.80 4.92 3.99
CA PHE A 159 -3.20 5.22 4.26
C PHE A 159 -3.40 6.65 4.76
N LEU A 160 -2.56 7.11 5.69
CA LEU A 160 -2.66 8.46 6.24
C LEU A 160 -2.48 9.52 5.15
N PHE A 161 -1.49 9.36 4.26
CA PHE A 161 -1.27 10.28 3.15
C PHE A 161 -2.39 10.24 2.11
N ASP A 162 -2.89 9.06 1.73
CA ASP A 162 -3.99 8.94 0.77
C ASP A 162 -5.27 9.60 1.29
N GLU A 163 -5.59 9.36 2.56
CA GLU A 163 -6.77 9.93 3.20
C GLU A 163 -6.66 11.46 3.38
N PHE A 164 -5.48 11.94 3.74
CA PHE A 164 -5.20 13.38 3.82
C PHE A 164 -5.37 14.07 2.46
N LEU A 165 -4.76 13.52 1.41
CA LEU A 165 -4.89 14.05 0.05
C LEU A 165 -6.32 13.96 -0.47
N ARG A 166 -7.10 12.97 -0.03
CA ARG A 166 -8.51 12.84 -0.41
C ARG A 166 -9.34 13.97 0.16
N LYS A 167 -9.14 14.32 1.44
CA LYS A 167 -9.81 15.46 2.09
C LYS A 167 -9.45 16.80 1.44
N GLN A 168 -8.19 16.97 1.02
CA GLN A 168 -7.78 18.17 0.28
C GLN A 168 -8.46 18.27 -1.09
N THR A 169 -8.53 17.15 -1.81
CA THR A 169 -9.14 17.09 -3.15
C THR A 169 -10.65 17.37 -3.09
N SER A 170 -11.35 16.87 -2.08
CA SER A 170 -12.78 17.16 -1.89
C SER A 170 -13.01 18.64 -1.59
N LYS A 171 -12.23 19.23 -0.66
CA LYS A 171 -12.33 20.65 -0.31
C LYS A 171 -12.08 21.56 -1.51
N HIS A 172 -11.06 21.25 -2.32
CA HIS A 172 -10.73 22.06 -3.51
C HIS A 172 -11.84 22.03 -4.57
N ARG A 173 -12.54 20.89 -4.74
CA ARG A 173 -13.69 20.80 -5.64
C ARG A 173 -14.88 21.62 -5.18
N GLU A 174 -15.16 21.64 -3.87
CA GLU A 174 -16.23 22.48 -3.30
C GLU A 174 -15.96 23.98 -3.54
N THR A 175 -14.72 24.43 -3.36
CA THR A 175 -14.36 25.84 -3.60
C THR A 175 -14.49 26.24 -5.08
N LYS A 176 -14.12 25.36 -6.01
CA LYS A 176 -14.25 25.62 -7.46
C LYS A 176 -15.69 25.64 -7.97
N MET A 177 -16.64 25.00 -7.28
CA MET A 177 -18.07 25.05 -7.66
C MET A 177 -18.79 26.26 -7.05
N ALA A 178 -18.19 26.92 -6.06
CA ALA A 178 -18.75 28.09 -5.39
C ALA A 178 -18.33 29.43 -6.03
N THR A 179 -17.44 29.40 -7.03
CA THR A 179 -16.93 30.55 -7.81
C THR A 179 -17.37 30.43 -9.26
#